data_AF-A0A9D5N8H5-F1
#
_entry.id   AF-A0A9D5N8H5-F1
#
_cell.length_a   1.000
_cell.length_b   1.000
_cell.length_c   1.000
_cell.angle_alpha   90.00
_cell.angle_beta   90.00
_cell.angle_gamma   90.00
#
_symmetry.space_group_name_H-M   'P 1'
#
loop_
_entity.id
_entity.type
_entity.pdbx_description
1 polymer ?
#
loop_
_entity_poly.entity_id
_entity_poly.type
_entity_poly.pdbx_seq_one_letter_code
_entity_poly.pdbx_strand_id
1 'polypeptide(L)'
;MDKIEANNLLDFYGALLTDKQRAICDYYYREDYSLTEIAEMEGVSRSAIHDTVKRCDRELAAYEEKLHCFSSYQKRMRLYEKIRKQGNEAISDLLDKCIETETE
;
A
#
# COMPACT_ATOMS: atom_id res chain seq x y z
N MET A 1 -4.35 -5.82 10.76
CA MET A 1 -3.38 -5.17 9.88
C MET A 1 -3.10 -3.81 10.44
N ASP A 2 -1.83 -3.40 10.52
CA ASP A 2 -1.49 -2.05 10.95
C ASP A 2 -1.84 -1.03 9.85
N LYS A 3 -2.09 0.24 10.20
CA LYS A 3 -2.42 1.29 9.21
C LYS A 3 -1.30 1.47 8.17
N ILE A 4 -0.03 1.39 8.59
CA ILE A 4 1.11 1.55 7.69
C ILE A 4 1.19 0.37 6.72
N GLU A 5 0.98 -0.85 7.22
CA GLU A 5 0.94 -2.06 6.40
C GLU A 5 -0.19 -1.99 5.37
N ALA A 6 -1.38 -1.58 5.80
CA ALA A 6 -2.54 -1.41 4.91
C ALA A 6 -2.28 -0.38 3.81
N ASN A 7 -1.66 0.75 4.16
CA ASN A 7 -1.31 1.81 3.23
C ASN A 7 -0.35 1.31 2.15
N ASN A 8 0.72 0.59 2.54
CA ASN A 8 1.64 -0.02 1.58
C ASN A 8 0.93 -1.02 0.67
N LEU A 9 0.09 -1.93 1.20
CA LEU A 9 -0.62 -2.88 0.35
C LEU A 9 -1.61 -2.18 -0.59
N LEU A 10 -2.17 -1.05 -0.19
CA LEU A 10 -3.05 -0.23 -1.03
C LEU A 10 -2.30 0.40 -2.21
N ASP A 11 -1.02 0.76 -2.06
CA ASP A 11 -0.19 1.23 -3.18
C ASP A 11 -0.01 0.14 -4.23
N PHE A 12 0.22 -1.12 -3.80
CA PHE A 12 0.46 -2.24 -4.71
C PHE A 12 -0.81 -2.84 -5.32
N TYR A 13 -1.90 -2.87 -4.56
CA TYR A 13 -3.10 -3.63 -4.94
C TYR A 13 -4.39 -2.81 -4.96
N GLY A 14 -4.33 -1.51 -4.64
CA GLY A 14 -5.52 -0.65 -4.60
C GLY A 14 -6.26 -0.56 -5.93
N ALA A 15 -5.55 -0.71 -7.06
CA ALA A 15 -6.14 -0.76 -8.39
C ALA A 15 -7.00 -2.02 -8.66
N LEU A 16 -6.87 -3.07 -7.82
CA LEU A 16 -7.68 -4.30 -7.90
C LEU A 16 -8.97 -4.23 -7.07
N LEU A 17 -9.11 -3.20 -6.22
CA LEU A 17 -10.33 -2.93 -5.47
C LEU A 17 -11.34 -2.20 -6.38
N THR A 18 -12.62 -2.25 -6.02
CA THR A 18 -13.61 -1.38 -6.66
C THR A 18 -13.33 0.10 -6.31
N ASP A 19 -13.72 1.03 -7.18
CA ASP A 19 -13.49 2.47 -6.97
C ASP A 19 -14.01 2.94 -5.60
N LYS A 20 -15.18 2.44 -5.18
CA LYS A 20 -15.77 2.77 -3.88
C LYS A 20 -14.94 2.24 -2.70
N GLN A 21 -14.48 0.99 -2.78
CA GLN A 21 -13.61 0.40 -1.75
C GLN A 21 -12.30 1.18 -1.64
N ARG A 22 -11.67 1.47 -2.79
CA ARG A 22 -10.43 2.22 -2.85
C ARG A 22 -10.58 3.62 -2.24
N ALA A 23 -11.61 4.37 -2.61
CA ALA A 23 -11.87 5.70 -2.05
C ALA A 23 -12.05 5.68 -0.53
N ILE A 24 -12.83 4.72 -0.01
CA ILE A 24 -13.01 4.56 1.45
C ILE A 24 -11.68 4.23 2.14
N CYS A 25 -10.87 3.34 1.55
CA CYS A 25 -9.54 3.02 2.07
C CYS A 25 -8.57 4.21 2.00
N ASP A 26 -8.60 5.01 0.93
CA ASP A 26 -7.78 6.22 0.80
C ASP A 26 -8.14 7.23 1.90
N TYR A 27 -9.43 7.50 2.12
CA TYR A 27 -9.86 8.39 3.21
C TYR A 27 -9.37 7.90 4.57
N TYR A 28 -9.45 6.59 4.84
CA TYR A 28 -9.11 6.04 6.14
C TYR A 28 -7.60 5.89 6.39
N TYR A 29 -6.83 5.49 5.36
CA TYR A 29 -5.41 5.12 5.47
C TYR A 29 -4.44 6.20 5.01
N ARG A 30 -4.84 7.12 4.13
CA ARG A 30 -3.97 8.20 3.60
C ARG A 30 -4.36 9.56 4.14
N GLU A 31 -5.65 9.82 4.23
CA GLU A 31 -6.18 11.14 4.63
C GLU A 31 -6.59 11.22 6.11
N ASP A 32 -6.39 10.13 6.88
CA ASP A 32 -6.67 10.02 8.31
C ASP A 32 -8.11 10.36 8.76
N TYR A 33 -9.09 10.27 7.85
CA TYR A 33 -10.49 10.40 8.23
C TYR A 33 -10.91 9.27 9.16
N SER A 34 -11.75 9.60 10.14
CA SER A 34 -12.40 8.62 10.99
C SER A 34 -13.53 7.89 10.26
N LEU A 35 -13.86 6.69 10.72
CA LEU A 35 -14.98 5.90 10.18
C LEU A 35 -16.33 6.64 10.25
N THR A 36 -16.46 7.59 11.19
CA THR A 36 -17.67 8.41 11.33
C THR A 36 -17.72 9.48 10.25
N GLU A 37 -16.62 10.22 10.03
CA GLU A 37 -16.54 11.26 8.99
C GLU A 37 -16.76 10.66 7.59
N ILE A 38 -16.17 9.50 7.31
CA ILE A 38 -16.38 8.79 6.04
C ILE A 38 -17.85 8.36 5.90
N ALA A 39 -18.48 7.88 6.98
CA ALA A 39 -19.87 7.45 6.95
C ALA A 39 -20.83 8.61 6.66
N GLU A 40 -20.57 9.79 7.24
CA GLU A 40 -21.32 11.01 6.97
C GLU A 40 -21.15 11.48 5.52
N MET A 41 -19.92 11.47 4.98
CA MET A 41 -19.64 11.82 3.59
C MET A 41 -20.31 10.87 2.58
N GLU A 42 -20.27 9.57 2.84
CA GLU A 42 -20.82 8.54 1.97
C GLU A 42 -22.34 8.32 2.15
N GLY A 43 -22.95 8.96 3.15
CA GLY A 43 -24.38 8.80 3.47
C GLY A 43 -24.76 7.39 3.92
N VAL A 44 -23.84 6.68 4.59
CA VAL A 44 -24.05 5.30 5.06
C VAL A 44 -23.78 5.18 6.56
N SER A 45 -23.99 3.99 7.13
CA SER A 45 -23.70 3.76 8.55
C SER A 45 -22.20 3.59 8.81
N ARG A 46 -21.74 3.98 10.00
CA ARG A 46 -20.37 3.72 10.47
C ARG A 46 -20.01 2.23 10.41
N SER A 47 -20.97 1.34 10.65
CA SER A 47 -20.76 -0.11 10.54
C SER A 47 -20.50 -0.53 9.09
N ALA A 48 -21.21 0.05 8.12
CA ALA A 48 -20.99 -0.23 6.72
C ALA A 48 -19.58 0.18 6.25
N ILE A 49 -19.08 1.34 6.71
CA ILE A 49 -17.70 1.76 6.43
C ILE A 49 -16.70 0.82 7.09
N HIS A 50 -16.88 0.50 8.37
CA HIS A 50 -16.02 -0.45 9.09
C HIS A 50 -15.93 -1.81 8.37
N ASP A 51 -17.06 -2.36 7.94
CA ASP A 51 -17.11 -3.65 7.26
C ASP A 51 -16.47 -3.59 5.87
N THR A 52 -16.55 -2.43 5.21
CA THR A 52 -15.88 -2.19 3.93
C THR A 52 -14.37 -2.16 4.11
N VAL A 53 -13.85 -1.39 5.07
CA VAL A 53 -12.40 -1.36 5.38
C VAL A 53 -11.89 -2.76 5.71
N LYS A 54 -12.58 -3.48 6.60
CA LYS A 54 -12.20 -4.85 6.99
C LYS A 54 -12.29 -5.86 5.83
N ARG A 55 -13.12 -5.61 4.82
CA ARG A 55 -13.17 -6.42 3.59
C ARG A 55 -11.95 -6.13 2.72
N CYS A 56 -11.63 -4.86 2.51
CA CYS A 56 -10.46 -4.46 1.75
C CYS A 56 -9.18 -5.01 2.38
N ASP A 57 -9.05 -4.97 3.70
CA ASP A 57 -7.93 -5.57 4.42
C ASP A 57 -7.72 -7.05 4.07
N ARG A 58 -8.81 -7.82 3.99
CA ARG A 58 -8.76 -9.25 3.65
C ARG A 58 -8.41 -9.46 2.18
N GLU A 59 -8.93 -8.62 1.29
CA GLU A 59 -8.65 -8.69 -0.15
C GLU A 59 -7.17 -8.35 -0.43
N LEU A 60 -6.68 -7.23 0.13
CA LEU A 60 -5.28 -6.81 0.03
C LEU A 60 -4.32 -7.87 0.57
N ALA A 61 -4.61 -8.44 1.75
CA ALA A 61 -3.80 -9.52 2.32
C ALA A 61 -3.82 -10.79 1.43
N ALA A 62 -4.98 -11.15 0.87
CA ALA A 62 -5.09 -12.29 -0.03
C ALA A 62 -4.36 -12.08 -1.36
N TYR A 63 -4.30 -10.84 -1.86
CA TYR A 63 -3.48 -10.49 -3.01
C TYR A 63 -1.99 -10.63 -2.67
N GLU A 64 -1.53 -10.12 -1.53
CA GLU A 64 -0.13 -10.27 -1.12
C GLU A 64 0.27 -11.73 -0.88
N GLU A 65 -0.63 -12.55 -0.34
CA GLU A 65 -0.38 -13.99 -0.15
C GLU A 65 -0.18 -14.73 -1.49
N LYS A 66 -0.79 -14.25 -2.58
CA LYS A 66 -0.72 -14.90 -3.90
C LYS A 66 0.35 -14.31 -4.80
N LEU A 67 0.55 -12.99 -4.74
CA LEU A 67 1.36 -12.22 -5.69
C LEU A 67 2.72 -11.84 -5.11
N HIS A 68 2.81 -11.69 -3.79
CA HIS A 68 4.05 -11.34 -3.08
C HIS A 68 4.75 -10.09 -3.61
N CYS A 69 4.02 -9.13 -4.21
CA CYS A 69 4.63 -7.96 -4.83
C CYS A 69 5.32 -7.09 -3.79
N PHE A 70 4.65 -6.81 -2.66
CA PHE A 70 5.22 -5.95 -1.61
C PHE A 70 6.40 -6.62 -0.92
N SER A 71 6.27 -7.88 -0.52
CA SER A 71 7.38 -8.61 0.11
C SER A 71 8.58 -8.80 -0.84
N SER A 72 8.35 -8.93 -2.14
CA SER A 72 9.43 -8.98 -3.14
C SER A 72 10.10 -7.62 -3.32
N TYR A 73 9.32 -6.54 -3.35
CA TYR A 73 9.84 -5.17 -3.34
C TYR A 73 10.74 -4.92 -2.12
N GLN A 74 10.27 -5.26 -0.91
CA GLN A 74 11.06 -5.12 0.31
C GLN A 74 12.39 -5.91 0.26
N LYS A 75 12.38 -7.12 -0.33
CA LYS A 75 13.60 -7.91 -0.52
C LYS A 75 14.57 -7.22 -1.48
N ARG A 76 14.08 -6.67 -2.60
CA ARG A 76 14.91 -5.92 -3.56
C ARG A 76 15.51 -4.67 -2.93
N MET A 77 14.71 -3.87 -2.21
CA MET A 77 15.21 -2.68 -1.50
C MET A 77 16.34 -3.00 -0.53
N ARG A 78 16.20 -4.06 0.27
CA ARG A 78 17.28 -4.52 1.18
C ARG A 78 18.55 -4.96 0.42
N LEU A 79 18.41 -5.53 -0.77
CA LEU A 79 19.55 -5.88 -1.62
C LEU A 79 20.22 -4.62 -2.18
N TYR A 80 19.44 -3.65 -2.66
CA TYR A 80 19.95 -2.37 -3.14
C TYR A 80 20.72 -1.62 -2.07
N GLU A 81 20.20 -1.56 -0.83
CA GLU A 81 20.94 -0.98 0.29
C GLU A 81 22.26 -1.69 0.58
N LYS A 82 22.30 -3.03 0.51
CA LYS A 82 23.53 -3.81 0.70
C LYS A 82 24.57 -3.53 -0.39
N ILE A 83 24.11 -3.36 -1.63
CA ILE A 83 24.97 -3.04 -2.76
C ILE A 83 25.47 -1.59 -2.63
N ARG A 84 24.61 -0.64 -2.26
CA ARG A 84 24.98 0.77 -2.04
C ARG A 84 26.08 0.93 -1.00
N LYS A 85 26.03 0.13 0.07
CA LYS A 85 27.06 0.09 1.12
C LYS A 85 28.46 -0.37 0.65
N GLN A 86 28.59 -0.90 -0.57
CA GLN A 86 29.89 -1.21 -1.15
C GLN A 86 30.67 0.03 -1.61
N GLY A 87 30.04 1.22 -1.60
CA GLY A 87 30.72 2.50 -1.79
C GLY A 87 31.14 2.81 -3.23
N ASN A 88 30.52 2.17 -4.22
CA ASN A 88 30.75 2.46 -5.62
C ASN A 88 29.71 3.47 -6.14
N GLU A 89 30.19 4.65 -6.57
CA GLU A 89 29.37 5.78 -7.01
C GLU A 89 28.58 5.45 -8.29
N ALA A 90 29.22 4.86 -9.30
CA ALA A 90 28.56 4.45 -10.54
C ALA A 90 27.47 3.39 -10.32
N ILE A 91 27.67 2.49 -9.34
CA ILE A 91 26.64 1.52 -8.94
C ILE A 91 25.49 2.22 -8.20
N SER A 92 25.79 3.23 -7.38
CA SER A 92 24.75 4.00 -6.67
C SER A 92 23.82 4.72 -7.65
N ASP A 93 24.37 5.34 -8.69
CA ASP A 93 23.58 6.01 -9.73
C ASP A 93 22.67 5.03 -10.49
N LEU A 94 23.15 3.81 -10.76
CA LEU A 94 22.34 2.75 -11.38
C LEU A 94 21.25 2.23 -10.43
N LEU A 95 21.54 2.13 -9.14
CA LEU A 95 20.55 1.74 -8.14
C LEU A 95 19.45 2.79 -7.99
N ASP A 96 19.80 4.08 -7.99
CA ASP A 96 18.82 5.16 -7.90
C ASP A 96 17.85 5.10 -9.09
N LYS A 97 18.35 4.85 -10.32
CA LYS A 97 17.51 4.60 -11.50
C LYS A 97 16.63 3.35 -11.39
N CYS A 98 17.16 2.25 -10.84
CA CYS A 98 16.36 1.04 -10.63
C CYS A 98 15.23 1.29 -9.63
N ILE A 99 15.49 2.04 -8.57
CA ILE A 99 14.48 2.40 -7.56
C ILE A 99 13.39 3.26 -8.19
N GLU A 100 13.75 4.26 -9.00
CA GLU A 100 12.78 5.11 -9.73
C GLU A 100 11.80 4.27 -10.55
N THR A 101 12.28 3.27 -11.29
CA THR A 101 11.43 2.38 -12.11
C THR A 101 10.49 1.47 -11.33
N GLU A 102 10.73 1.25 -10.03
CA GLU A 102 9.84 0.43 -9.19
C GLU A 102 8.73 1.25 -8.52
N THR A 103 8.81 2.59 -8.59
CA THR A 103 7.86 3.53 -7.96
C THR A 103 6.92 4.24 -8.93
N GLU A 104 7.08 4.02 -10.24
CA GLU A 104 6.19 4.50 -11.32
C GLU A 104 5.09 3.48 -11.68
#